data_AF-A0A1Y3N1N7-F1
#
_entry.id   AF-A0A1Y3N1N7-F1
#
_cell.length_a   1.000
_cell.length_b   1.000
_cell.length_c   1.000
_cell.angle_alpha   90.00
_cell.angle_beta   90.00
_cell.angle_gamma   90.00
#
_symmetry.space_group_name_H-M   'P 1'
#
loop_
_entity.id
_entity.type
_entity.pdbx_description
1 polymer ?
#
loop_
_entity_poly.entity_id
_entity_poly.type
_entity_poly.pdbx_seq_one_letter_code
_entity_poly.pdbx_strand_id
1 'polypeptide(L)'
;LQNDILKGMKAWLEPLPDGSLPSLDIQRAMFDMLDKMPVSTQDLTVSGIGRVLPFYSKCSRVIPEIKRAADNLITKWSRPILNRSDNYRTKQYNTVDYIPNEK
;
A
#
# COMPACT_ATOMS: atom_id res chain seq x y z
N LEU A 1 -13.91 9.37 -12.45
CA LEU A 1 -12.75 9.39 -13.36
C LEU A 1 -11.53 8.68 -12.76
N GLN A 2 -10.87 9.20 -11.72
CA GLN A 2 -9.70 8.52 -11.12
C GLN A 2 -10.01 7.10 -10.62
N ASN A 3 -11.19 6.89 -10.05
CA ASN A 3 -11.66 5.57 -9.62
C ASN A 3 -11.73 4.55 -10.77
N ASP A 4 -12.17 4.95 -11.95
CA ASP A 4 -12.29 4.05 -13.11
C ASP A 4 -10.91 3.71 -13.68
N ILE A 5 -9.98 4.68 -13.66
CA ILE A 5 -8.58 4.46 -14.03
C ILE A 5 -7.93 3.46 -13.08
N LEU A 6 -8.06 3.63 -11.77
CA LEU A 6 -7.49 2.72 -10.76
C LEU A 6 -8.07 1.30 -10.86
N LYS A 7 -9.37 1.17 -11.15
CA LYS A 7 -9.98 -0.14 -11.46
C LYS A 7 -9.40 -0.77 -12.72
N GLY A 8 -9.16 0.03 -13.75
CA GLY A 8 -8.46 -0.41 -14.96
C GLY A 8 -7.06 -0.92 -14.60
N MET A 9 -6.23 -0.10 -13.95
CA MET A 9 -4.87 -0.47 -13.54
C MET A 9 -4.85 -1.74 -12.68
N LYS A 10 -5.85 -1.93 -11.82
CA LYS A 10 -6.04 -3.17 -11.06
C LYS A 10 -6.17 -4.38 -11.99
N ALA A 11 -7.05 -4.31 -12.98
CA ALA A 11 -7.24 -5.39 -13.95
C ALA A 11 -5.98 -5.69 -14.77
N TRP A 12 -5.18 -4.65 -15.12
CA TRP A 12 -3.89 -4.84 -15.80
C TRP A 12 -2.83 -5.50 -14.92
N LEU A 13 -2.92 -5.35 -13.59
CA LEU A 13 -1.97 -5.92 -12.64
C LEU A 13 -2.43 -7.26 -12.05
N GLU A 14 -3.69 -7.64 -12.21
CA GLU A 14 -4.18 -8.94 -11.75
C GLU A 14 -3.54 -10.08 -12.55
N PRO A 15 -3.23 -11.23 -11.91
CA PRO A 15 -2.74 -12.40 -12.63
C PRO A 15 -3.71 -12.82 -13.73
N LEU A 16 -3.16 -13.28 -14.84
CA LEU A 16 -3.94 -13.77 -15.97
C LEU A 16 -4.65 -15.09 -15.63
N PRO A 17 -5.65 -15.54 -16.41
CA PRO A 17 -6.41 -16.76 -16.13
C PRO A 17 -5.56 -18.03 -16.02
N ASP A 18 -4.40 -18.04 -16.68
CA ASP A 18 -3.40 -19.11 -16.63
C ASP A 18 -2.43 -18.98 -15.43
N GLY A 19 -2.65 -17.99 -14.57
CA GLY A 19 -1.82 -17.69 -13.40
C GLY A 19 -0.48 -17.02 -13.72
N SER A 20 -0.27 -16.61 -14.98
CA SER A 20 0.90 -15.83 -15.37
C SER A 20 0.77 -14.36 -14.92
N LEU A 21 1.91 -13.69 -14.80
CA LEU A 21 1.95 -12.27 -14.49
C LEU A 21 1.82 -11.46 -15.78
N PRO A 22 1.27 -10.23 -15.73
CA PRO A 22 1.38 -9.31 -16.86
C PRO A 22 2.85 -9.07 -17.24
N SER A 23 3.11 -8.62 -18.46
CA SER A 23 4.48 -8.40 -18.94
C SER A 23 5.25 -7.42 -18.04
N LEU A 24 6.57 -7.56 -17.99
CA LEU A 24 7.42 -6.71 -17.15
C LEU A 24 7.25 -5.21 -17.49
N ASP A 25 7.07 -4.88 -18.76
CA ASP A 25 6.88 -3.50 -19.20
C ASP A 25 5.55 -2.92 -18.68
N ILE A 26 4.48 -3.72 -18.68
CA ILE A 26 3.20 -3.33 -18.07
C ILE A 26 3.39 -3.12 -16.57
N GLN A 27 4.06 -4.05 -15.88
CA GLN A 27 4.31 -3.91 -14.44
C GLN A 27 5.04 -2.59 -14.15
N ARG A 28 6.16 -2.31 -14.85
CA ARG A 28 6.93 -1.08 -14.67
C ARG A 28 6.10 0.17 -14.92
N ALA A 29 5.38 0.23 -16.04
CA ALA A 29 4.56 1.38 -16.39
C ALA A 29 3.45 1.63 -15.36
N MET A 30 2.78 0.57 -14.91
CA MET A 30 1.72 0.68 -13.91
C MET A 30 2.28 1.15 -12.56
N PHE A 31 3.36 0.55 -12.06
CA PHE A 31 3.93 0.93 -10.76
C PHE A 31 4.51 2.36 -10.77
N ASP A 32 5.14 2.79 -11.86
CA ASP A 32 5.62 4.18 -12.03
C ASP A 32 4.45 5.18 -12.04
N MET A 33 3.36 4.85 -12.74
CA MET A 33 2.17 5.69 -12.75
C MET A 33 1.49 5.74 -11.37
N LEU A 34 1.33 4.60 -10.70
CA LEU A 34 0.73 4.53 -9.37
C LEU A 34 1.49 5.36 -8.33
N ASP A 35 2.83 5.42 -8.41
CA ASP A 35 3.61 6.21 -7.46
C ASP A 35 3.44 7.72 -7.66
N LYS A 36 3.23 8.16 -8.91
CA LYS A 36 3.02 9.58 -9.25
C LYS A 36 1.61 10.08 -8.96
N MET A 37 0.62 9.20 -8.88
CA MET A 37 -0.77 9.62 -8.70
C MET A 37 -1.10 10.00 -7.24
N PRO A 38 -1.85 11.09 -7.02
CA PRO A 38 -2.39 11.44 -5.71
C PRO A 38 -3.59 10.54 -5.38
N VAL A 39 -3.34 9.35 -4.83
CA VAL A 39 -4.38 8.37 -4.48
C VAL A 39 -4.82 8.55 -3.03
N SER A 40 -6.12 8.77 -2.79
CA SER A 40 -6.69 8.86 -1.44
C SER A 40 -7.12 7.49 -0.88
N THR A 41 -7.34 7.42 0.43
CA THR A 41 -7.87 6.22 1.10
C THR A 41 -9.24 5.79 0.58
N GLN A 42 -10.07 6.74 0.17
CA GLN A 42 -11.37 6.46 -0.44
C GLN A 42 -11.19 5.80 -1.81
N ASP A 43 -10.28 6.33 -2.64
CA ASP A 43 -10.01 5.78 -3.97
C ASP A 43 -9.48 4.34 -3.90
N LEU A 44 -8.62 4.04 -2.92
CA LEU A 44 -8.12 2.68 -2.67
C LEU A 44 -9.26 1.72 -2.33
N THR A 45 -10.21 2.17 -1.52
CA THR A 45 -11.36 1.37 -1.09
C THR A 45 -12.31 1.11 -2.25
N VAL A 46 -12.62 2.13 -3.05
CA VAL A 46 -13.56 2.06 -4.17
C VAL A 46 -12.98 1.29 -5.37
N SER A 47 -11.70 1.47 -5.67
CA SER A 47 -11.04 0.78 -6.78
C SER A 47 -10.57 -0.63 -6.44
N GLY A 48 -10.27 -0.90 -5.16
CA GLY A 48 -9.72 -2.17 -4.70
C GLY A 48 -8.27 -2.43 -5.10
N ILE A 49 -7.58 -1.45 -5.72
CA ILE A 49 -6.19 -1.59 -6.20
C ILE A 49 -5.21 -1.99 -5.09
N GLY A 50 -5.44 -1.50 -3.87
CA GLY A 50 -4.58 -1.79 -2.71
C GLY A 50 -4.49 -3.28 -2.38
N ARG A 51 -5.45 -4.11 -2.82
CA ARG A 51 -5.45 -5.57 -2.59
C ARG A 51 -4.46 -6.32 -3.49
N VAL A 52 -4.05 -5.71 -4.61
CA VAL A 52 -3.11 -6.32 -5.55
C VAL A 52 -1.66 -6.15 -5.08
N LEU A 53 -1.34 -5.08 -4.34
CA LEU A 53 0.04 -4.81 -3.93
C LEU A 53 0.68 -5.91 -3.06
N PRO A 54 0.01 -6.49 -2.05
CA PRO A 54 0.59 -7.55 -1.23
C PRO A 54 0.94 -8.80 -2.03
N PHE A 55 0.23 -9.07 -3.14
CA PHE A 55 0.57 -10.15 -4.06
C PHE A 55 1.94 -9.90 -4.70
N TYR A 56 2.18 -8.70 -5.23
CA TYR A 56 3.48 -8.33 -5.83
C TYR A 56 4.62 -8.29 -4.81
N SER A 57 4.34 -7.88 -3.58
CA SER A 57 5.31 -7.91 -2.47
C SER A 57 5.76 -9.34 -2.13
N LYS A 58 4.85 -10.31 -2.17
CA LYS A 58 5.10 -11.68 -1.70
C LYS A 58 5.47 -12.67 -2.80
N CYS A 59 5.09 -12.42 -4.05
CA CYS A 59 5.29 -13.36 -5.15
C CYS A 59 6.79 -13.53 -5.47
N SER A 60 7.27 -14.78 -5.47
CA SER A 60 8.67 -15.12 -5.80
C SER A 60 9.03 -14.90 -7.27
N ARG A 61 8.02 -14.88 -8.17
CA ARG A 61 8.20 -14.65 -9.62
C ARG A 61 8.36 -13.17 -9.98
N VAL A 62 8.10 -12.25 -9.04
CA VAL A 62 8.21 -10.80 -9.26
C VAL A 62 9.65 -10.36 -9.04
N ILE A 63 10.19 -9.56 -9.96
CA ILE A 63 11.57 -9.09 -9.87
C ILE A 63 11.77 -8.12 -8.69
N PRO A 64 13.00 -7.99 -8.15
CA PRO A 64 13.26 -7.17 -6.96
C PRO A 64 12.90 -5.68 -7.11
N GLU A 65 12.98 -5.13 -8.32
CA GLU A 65 12.58 -3.75 -8.63
C GLU A 65 11.08 -3.52 -8.37
N ILE A 66 10.22 -4.34 -8.98
CA ILE A 66 8.77 -4.25 -8.84
C ILE A 66 8.32 -4.56 -7.41
N LYS A 67 8.96 -5.55 -6.77
CA LYS A 67 8.69 -5.88 -5.37
C LYS A 67 8.91 -4.69 -4.44
N ARG A 68 10.04 -3.98 -4.61
CA ARG A 68 10.33 -2.74 -3.86
C ARG A 68 9.30 -1.64 -4.12
N ALA A 69 8.87 -1.47 -5.37
CA ALA A 69 7.81 -0.51 -5.70
C ALA A 69 6.48 -0.86 -5.00
N ALA A 70 6.10 -2.13 -4.97
CA ALA A 70 4.91 -2.59 -4.25
C ALA A 70 5.01 -2.34 -2.74
N ASP A 71 6.13 -2.67 -2.10
CA ASP A 71 6.35 -2.44 -0.67
C ASP A 71 6.30 -0.94 -0.31
N ASN A 72 6.86 -0.09 -1.18
CA ASN A 72 6.80 1.36 -1.02
C ASN A 72 5.36 1.88 -1.11
N LEU A 73 4.58 1.44 -2.10
CA LEU A 73 3.17 1.81 -2.23
C LEU A 73 2.33 1.32 -1.04
N ILE A 74 2.54 0.08 -0.58
CA ILE A 74 1.86 -0.46 0.62
C ILE A 74 2.14 0.46 1.82
N THR A 75 3.40 0.85 2.01
CA THR A 75 3.78 1.74 3.11
C THR A 75 3.14 3.12 2.97
N LYS A 76 3.24 3.73 1.78
CA LYS A 76 2.71 5.07 1.47
C LYS A 76 1.21 5.14 1.70
N TRP A 77 0.47 4.13 1.23
CA TRP A 77 -0.99 4.13 1.23
C TRP A 77 -1.61 3.57 2.51
N SER A 78 -0.91 2.73 3.27
CA SER A 78 -1.38 2.26 4.58
C SER A 78 -1.18 3.27 5.70
N ARG A 79 -0.21 4.18 5.58
CA ARG A 79 0.09 5.19 6.61
C ARG A 79 -1.13 6.00 7.07
N PRO A 80 -1.95 6.59 6.18
CA PRO A 80 -3.15 7.34 6.58
C PRO A 80 -4.22 6.45 7.23
N ILE A 81 -4.29 5.16 6.86
CA ILE A 81 -5.28 4.22 7.41
C ILE A 81 -4.94 3.86 8.86
N LEU A 82 -3.66 3.70 9.15
CA LEU A 82 -3.18 3.21 10.44
C LEU A 82 -3.03 4.32 11.51
N ASN A 83 -3.40 5.57 11.20
CA ASN A 83 -3.22 6.73 12.09
C ASN A 83 -1.81 6.82 12.71
N ARG A 84 -0.76 6.34 12.01
CA ARG A 84 0.63 6.47 12.46
C ARG A 84 1.12 7.86 12.09
N SER A 85 1.18 8.75 13.06
CA SER A 85 1.73 10.09 12.93
C SER A 85 3.21 10.07 12.54
N ASP A 86 3.65 11.07 11.77
CA ASP A 86 5.03 11.27 11.26
C ASP A 86 6.12 11.46 12.36
N ASN A 87 5.80 11.25 13.63
CA ASN A 87 6.73 11.51 14.72
C ASN A 87 7.39 10.23 15.20
N TYR A 88 8.59 9.93 14.66
CA TYR A 88 9.57 9.08 15.36
C TYR A 88 9.91 9.62 16.79
N ARG A 89 9.50 10.85 17.13
CA ARG A 89 9.71 11.52 18.42
C ARG A 89 8.52 11.47 19.39
N THR A 90 7.35 10.97 19.01
CA THR A 90 6.19 10.92 19.92
C THR A 90 5.97 9.50 20.41
N LYS A 91 6.91 9.02 21.22
CA LYS A 91 6.65 7.88 22.10
C LYS A 91 5.86 8.45 23.29
N GLN A 92 4.53 8.40 23.22
CA GLN A 92 3.70 8.69 24.39
C GLN A 92 3.95 7.57 25.39
N TYR A 93 4.76 7.84 26.40
CA TYR A 93 4.85 6.96 27.55
C TYR A 93 3.58 7.22 28.36
N ASN A 94 2.76 6.19 28.57
CA ASN A 94 1.72 6.25 29.60
C ASN A 94 2.46 6.33 30.95
N THR A 95 2.67 7.54 31.46
CA THR A 95 3.01 7.73 32.87
C THR A 95 1.76 7.39 33.66
N VAL A 96 1.80 6.28 34.39
CA VAL A 96 0.77 5.96 35.38
C VAL A 96 1.09 6.82 36.59
N ASP A 97 0.21 7.75 36.93
CA ASP A 97 0.37 8.56 38.14
C ASP A 97 0.23 7.63 39.36
N TYR A 98 1.30 7.53 40.15
CA TYR A 98 1.29 6.79 41.40
C TYR A 98 0.43 7.54 42.42
N ILE A 99 -0.71 6.96 42.81
CA ILE A 99 -1.53 7.46 43.92
C ILE A 99 -1.13 6.63 45.16
N PRO A 100 -0.44 7.22 46.16
CA PRO A 100 -0.16 6.53 47.40
C PRO A 100 -1.48 6.32 48.16
N ASN A 101 -1.78 5.07 48.52
CA ASN A 101 -2.92 4.78 49.39
C ASN A 101 -2.63 5.31 50.80
N GLU A 102 -3.40 6.31 51.24
CA GLU A 102 -3.41 6.73 52.64
C GLU A 102 -3.99 5.60 53.51
N LYS A 103 -3.32 5.32 54.64
CA LYS A 103 -3.66 4.26 55.59
C LYS A 103 -4.73 4.71 56.58
#